data_AF-A0A976H3A3-F1
#
_entry.id   AF-A0A976H3A3-F1
#
_cell.length_a   1.000
_cell.length_b   1.000
_cell.length_c   1.000
_cell.angle_alpha   90.00
_cell.angle_beta   90.00
_cell.angle_gamma   90.00
#
_symmetry.space_group_name_H-M   'P 1'
#
loop_
_entity.id
_entity.type
_entity.pdbx_description
1 polymer ?
#
loop_
_entity_poly.entity_id
_entity_poly.type
_entity_poly.pdbx_seq_one_letter_code
_entity_poly.pdbx_strand_id
1 'polypeptide(L)'
;MFNRYSFTFLQHLLFAFFPAFSSIFLVTILAISCQTKQDKEKLFVPVDNTGIVFTNTLTESNAFNVFKYRNFYNGGGVAAGDMNNDGLTDLFFTANQGPNKLFLNKGNWQFEDISEKAGFGNKAQWSTGVVMVDINNDGFLDIYVSNAGNMTTPALRRNQLFINNGKLGFSDSAAAYGLDNDGYTTQASFFDYDLDGDLDC
;
A
#
# COMPACT_ATOMS: atom_id res chain seq x y z
N MET A 1 -37.50 -43.76 -73.77
CA MET A 1 -36.04 -43.79 -74.01
C MET A 1 -35.48 -42.44 -73.56
N PHE A 2 -35.04 -42.32 -72.30
CA PHE A 2 -34.34 -41.14 -71.79
C PHE A 2 -33.19 -41.60 -70.88
N ASN A 3 -32.06 -40.92 -71.04
CA ASN A 3 -30.69 -41.41 -70.89
C ASN A 3 -30.27 -41.71 -69.44
N ARG A 4 -29.65 -42.88 -69.22
CA ARG A 4 -28.91 -43.25 -67.99
C ARG A 4 -27.53 -42.57 -67.87
N TYR A 5 -27.13 -41.74 -68.83
CA TYR A 5 -25.78 -41.16 -68.91
C TYR A 5 -25.59 -39.81 -68.18
N SER A 6 -26.64 -39.20 -67.64
CA SER A 6 -26.54 -37.87 -67.00
C SER A 6 -26.18 -37.89 -65.52
N PHE A 7 -26.25 -39.05 -64.85
CA PHE A 7 -26.13 -39.14 -63.39
C PHE A 7 -24.69 -39.42 -62.91
N THR A 8 -23.86 -40.09 -63.73
CA THR A 8 -22.49 -40.44 -63.35
C THR A 8 -21.48 -39.30 -63.48
N PHE A 9 -21.75 -38.30 -64.34
CA PHE A 9 -20.87 -37.16 -64.54
C PHE A 9 -20.99 -36.12 -63.41
N LEU A 10 -22.19 -35.93 -62.86
CA LEU A 10 -22.41 -35.01 -61.74
C LEU A 10 -21.85 -35.54 -60.41
N GLN A 11 -21.78 -36.87 -60.25
CA GLN A 11 -21.25 -37.50 -59.05
C GLN A 11 -19.72 -37.41 -58.96
N HIS A 12 -18.99 -37.38 -60.08
CA HIS A 12 -17.53 -37.21 -60.09
C HIS A 12 -17.08 -35.75 -59.84
N LEU A 13 -17.89 -34.77 -60.24
CA LEU A 13 -17.59 -33.35 -59.97
C LEU A 13 -17.71 -33.01 -58.48
N LEU A 14 -18.62 -33.66 -57.76
CA LEU A 14 -18.84 -33.43 -56.32
C LEU A 14 -17.69 -33.98 -55.46
N PHE A 15 -16.98 -35.04 -55.86
CA PHE A 15 -15.86 -35.59 -55.09
C PHE A 15 -14.53 -34.82 -55.30
N ALA A 16 -14.39 -34.04 -56.37
CA ALA A 16 -13.16 -33.32 -56.66
C ALA A 16 -12.97 -32.02 -55.83
N PHE A 17 -14.04 -31.47 -55.25
CA PHE A 17 -14.00 -30.21 -54.49
C PHE A 17 -14.10 -30.38 -52.96
N PHE A 18 -14.37 -31.59 -52.47
CA PHE A 18 -14.45 -31.88 -51.03
C PHE A 18 -13.15 -31.64 -50.23
N PRO A 19 -11.93 -31.97 -50.71
CA PRO A 19 -10.73 -31.81 -49.90
C PRO A 19 -10.28 -30.34 -49.77
N ALA A 20 -10.59 -29.48 -50.75
CA ALA A 20 -10.23 -28.07 -50.73
C ALA A 20 -11.05 -27.27 -49.71
N PHE A 21 -12.35 -27.52 -49.61
CA PHE A 21 -13.22 -26.86 -48.61
C PHE A 21 -12.90 -27.29 -47.18
N SER A 22 -12.58 -28.56 -46.95
CA SER A 22 -12.15 -29.06 -45.64
C SER A 22 -10.82 -28.46 -45.18
N SER A 23 -9.90 -28.20 -46.11
CA SER A 23 -8.58 -27.64 -45.78
C SER A 23 -8.66 -26.15 -45.43
N ILE A 24 -9.49 -25.39 -46.12
CA ILE A 24 -9.69 -23.95 -45.85
C ILE A 24 -10.40 -23.76 -44.50
N PHE A 25 -11.38 -24.61 -44.17
CA PHE A 25 -12.08 -24.57 -42.89
C PHE A 25 -11.19 -24.93 -41.69
N LEU A 26 -10.26 -25.87 -41.88
CA LEU A 26 -9.28 -26.23 -40.86
C LEU A 26 -8.25 -25.12 -40.63
N VAL A 27 -7.83 -24.43 -41.71
CA VAL A 27 -6.90 -23.29 -41.64
C VAL A 27 -7.56 -22.08 -40.95
N THR A 28 -8.84 -21.80 -41.19
CA THR A 28 -9.55 -20.74 -40.46
C THR A 28 -9.75 -21.06 -38.99
N ILE A 29 -10.05 -22.33 -38.63
CA ILE A 29 -10.11 -22.76 -37.22
C ILE A 29 -8.74 -22.62 -36.54
N LEU A 30 -7.66 -23.02 -37.20
CA LEU A 30 -6.29 -22.88 -36.68
C LEU A 30 -5.87 -21.41 -36.56
N ALA A 31 -6.30 -20.54 -37.47
CA ALA A 31 -6.05 -19.10 -37.39
C ALA A 31 -6.80 -18.43 -36.23
N ILE A 32 -8.03 -18.87 -35.93
CA ILE A 32 -8.83 -18.37 -34.80
C ILE A 32 -8.30 -18.91 -33.46
N SER A 33 -7.76 -20.15 -33.45
CA SER A 33 -7.21 -20.78 -32.24
C SER A 33 -5.90 -20.16 -31.73
N CYS A 34 -5.26 -19.26 -32.50
CA CYS A 34 -3.95 -18.68 -32.17
C CYS A 34 -4.00 -17.29 -31.51
N GLN A 35 -5.17 -16.76 -31.14
CA GLN A 35 -5.30 -15.34 -30.72
C GLN A 35 -5.78 -15.07 -29.29
N THR A 36 -5.59 -15.99 -28.35
CA THR A 36 -5.77 -15.63 -26.93
C THR A 36 -4.60 -16.12 -26.10
N LYS A 37 -3.52 -15.33 -26.13
CA LYS A 37 -2.55 -15.35 -25.06
C LYS A 37 -3.26 -14.76 -23.84
N GLN A 38 -3.77 -15.62 -22.98
CA GLN A 38 -4.40 -15.24 -21.73
C GLN A 38 -3.29 -14.70 -20.83
N ASP A 39 -3.00 -13.40 -20.94
CA ASP A 39 -2.11 -12.74 -19.98
C ASP A 39 -2.77 -12.88 -18.62
N LYS A 40 -2.13 -13.65 -17.72
CA LYS A 40 -2.58 -13.76 -16.34
C LYS A 40 -2.71 -12.35 -15.78
N GLU A 41 -3.90 -11.99 -15.35
CA GLU A 41 -4.18 -10.73 -14.70
C GLU A 41 -3.18 -10.57 -13.55
N LYS A 42 -2.35 -9.52 -13.63
CA LYS A 42 -1.29 -9.32 -12.65
C LYS A 42 -1.92 -8.75 -11.39
N LEU A 43 -1.71 -9.45 -10.27
CA LEU A 43 -2.14 -8.96 -8.94
C LEU A 43 -1.45 -7.64 -8.56
N PHE A 44 -0.21 -7.45 -9.02
CA PHE A 44 0.57 -6.26 -8.78
C PHE A 44 1.17 -5.74 -10.08
N VAL A 45 1.06 -4.42 -10.27
CA VAL A 45 1.66 -3.71 -11.38
C VAL A 45 2.68 -2.74 -10.79
N PRO A 46 3.94 -2.76 -11.24
CA PRO A 46 4.91 -1.77 -10.81
C PRO A 46 4.45 -0.38 -11.25
N VAL A 47 4.61 0.59 -10.36
CA VAL A 47 4.36 2.00 -10.65
C VAL A 47 5.66 2.75 -10.39
N ASP A 48 6.13 3.46 -11.42
CA ASP A 48 7.35 4.26 -11.35
C ASP A 48 7.00 5.74 -11.16
N ASN A 49 7.97 6.52 -10.68
CA ASN A 49 7.87 7.99 -10.56
C ASN A 49 6.66 8.48 -9.75
N THR A 50 6.39 7.84 -8.61
CA THR A 50 5.25 8.19 -7.75
C THR A 50 5.48 9.46 -6.92
N GLY A 51 6.72 9.94 -6.81
CA GLY A 51 7.08 11.03 -5.88
C GLY A 51 7.34 10.56 -4.44
N ILE A 52 7.10 9.28 -4.12
CA ILE A 52 7.45 8.71 -2.82
C ILE A 52 8.97 8.48 -2.76
N VAL A 53 9.65 9.27 -1.91
CA VAL A 53 11.09 9.12 -1.65
C VAL A 53 11.30 8.96 -0.15
N PHE A 54 11.38 7.71 0.31
CA PHE A 54 11.58 7.38 1.72
C PHE A 54 12.49 6.17 1.88
N THR A 55 13.35 6.19 2.88
CA THR A 55 14.14 5.04 3.30
C THR A 55 14.39 5.16 4.80
N ASN A 56 14.07 4.09 5.54
CA ASN A 56 14.41 3.98 6.95
C ASN A 56 15.89 3.55 7.08
N THR A 57 16.79 4.52 7.07
CA THR A 57 18.23 4.28 7.13
C THR A 57 18.70 4.21 8.57
N LEU A 58 19.35 3.11 8.93
CA LEU A 58 19.93 2.89 10.25
C LEU A 58 21.45 3.02 10.18
N THR A 59 22.02 3.83 11.08
CA THR A 59 23.47 4.05 11.18
C THR A 59 24.04 3.29 12.36
N GLU A 60 24.90 2.32 12.06
CA GLU A 60 25.62 1.54 13.07
C GLU A 60 26.87 2.26 13.58
N SER A 61 27.24 1.97 14.82
CA SER A 61 28.52 2.36 15.42
C SER A 61 29.02 1.30 16.39
N ASN A 62 30.28 1.42 16.81
CA ASN A 62 30.83 0.55 17.87
C ASN A 62 30.02 0.61 19.18
N ALA A 63 29.35 1.73 19.46
CA ALA A 63 28.52 1.91 20.64
C ALA A 63 27.06 1.47 20.43
N PHE A 64 26.55 1.54 19.20
CA PHE A 64 25.15 1.30 18.87
C PHE A 64 25.05 0.41 17.62
N ASN A 65 24.82 -0.88 17.84
CA ASN A 65 24.75 -1.92 16.82
C ASN A 65 23.95 -3.12 17.35
N VAL A 66 23.70 -4.10 16.47
CA VAL A 66 22.90 -5.30 16.78
C VAL A 66 23.44 -6.16 17.93
N PHE A 67 24.76 -6.17 18.16
CA PHE A 67 25.35 -6.96 19.25
C PHE A 67 25.11 -6.33 20.63
N LYS A 68 25.03 -4.99 20.69
CA LYS A 68 24.74 -4.24 21.92
C LYS A 68 23.25 -3.98 22.13
N TYR A 69 22.49 -3.92 21.06
CA TYR A 69 21.05 -3.73 21.07
C TYR A 69 20.39 -4.69 20.08
N ARG A 70 19.85 -5.80 20.59
CA ARG A 70 19.27 -6.88 19.76
C ARG A 70 18.17 -6.40 18.82
N ASN A 71 17.40 -5.39 19.23
CA ASN A 71 16.26 -4.86 18.50
C ASN A 71 16.66 -3.71 17.56
N PHE A 72 17.94 -3.62 17.14
CA PHE A 72 18.47 -2.54 16.31
C PHE A 72 17.72 -2.37 14.99
N TYR A 73 17.22 -3.45 14.39
CA TYR A 73 16.44 -3.38 13.14
C TYR A 73 14.93 -3.51 13.38
N ASN A 74 14.47 -3.44 14.63
CA ASN A 74 13.05 -3.54 14.94
C ASN A 74 12.34 -2.18 14.76
N GLY A 75 11.18 -2.24 14.15
CA GLY A 75 10.29 -1.11 13.92
C GLY A 75 10.41 -0.57 12.50
N GLY A 76 9.81 0.59 12.30
CA GLY A 76 9.43 1.04 10.96
C GLY A 76 8.03 0.54 10.66
N GLY A 77 7.24 1.39 10.00
CA GLY A 77 5.82 1.22 9.87
C GLY A 77 5.28 2.20 8.84
N VAL A 78 4.14 1.83 8.27
CA VAL A 78 3.40 2.65 7.34
C VAL A 78 1.94 2.63 7.76
N ALA A 79 1.31 3.79 7.77
CA ALA A 79 -0.14 3.93 7.85
C ALA A 79 -0.65 4.52 6.54
N ALA A 80 -1.81 4.05 6.12
CA ALA A 80 -2.47 4.48 4.90
C ALA A 80 -3.91 4.87 5.25
N GLY A 81 -4.32 6.07 4.84
CA GLY A 81 -5.62 6.64 5.19
C GLY A 81 -5.86 7.95 4.47
N ASP A 82 -7.11 8.34 4.29
CA ASP A 82 -7.51 9.61 3.67
C ASP A 82 -7.55 10.69 4.76
N MET A 83 -6.51 11.53 4.86
CA MET A 83 -6.38 12.47 5.98
C MET A 83 -7.01 13.84 5.71
N ASN A 84 -7.33 14.14 4.46
CA ASN A 84 -7.98 15.37 4.02
C ASN A 84 -9.40 15.16 3.47
N ASN A 85 -9.92 13.92 3.54
CA ASN A 85 -11.25 13.52 3.09
C ASN A 85 -11.50 13.84 1.60
N ASP A 86 -10.49 13.68 0.75
CA ASP A 86 -10.61 13.91 -0.69
C ASP A 86 -10.89 12.63 -1.51
N GLY A 87 -11.01 11.49 -0.82
CA GLY A 87 -11.23 10.17 -1.40
C GLY A 87 -9.95 9.47 -1.86
N LEU A 88 -8.77 10.05 -1.63
CA LEU A 88 -7.49 9.47 -1.97
C LEU A 88 -6.75 8.99 -0.72
N THR A 89 -6.16 7.80 -0.80
CA THR A 89 -5.36 7.26 0.30
C THR A 89 -3.99 7.92 0.36
N ASP A 90 -3.70 8.60 1.47
CA ASP A 90 -2.40 9.17 1.81
C ASP A 90 -1.53 8.17 2.57
N LEU A 91 -0.25 8.50 2.76
CA LEU A 91 0.72 7.62 3.40
C LEU A 91 1.55 8.35 4.47
N PHE A 92 1.68 7.73 5.63
CA PHE A 92 2.62 8.14 6.67
C PHE A 92 3.63 7.02 6.94
N PHE A 93 4.92 7.34 6.89
CA PHE A 93 6.01 6.42 7.17
C PHE A 93 6.74 6.82 8.45
N THR A 94 6.97 5.84 9.32
CA THR A 94 7.82 6.04 10.48
C THR A 94 9.27 5.67 10.18
N ALA A 95 10.21 6.47 10.66
CA ALA A 95 11.62 6.15 10.64
C ALA A 95 12.14 5.87 12.05
N ASN A 96 12.90 4.79 12.20
CA ASN A 96 13.61 4.46 13.42
C ASN A 96 14.66 5.53 13.75
N GLN A 97 15.39 5.99 12.74
CA GLN A 97 16.30 7.14 12.83
C GLN A 97 15.90 8.17 11.79
N GLY A 98 16.01 9.46 12.16
CA GLY A 98 15.62 10.56 11.27
C GLY A 98 14.12 10.86 11.30
N PRO A 99 13.64 11.70 10.37
CA PRO A 99 12.27 12.19 10.35
C PRO A 99 11.27 11.11 9.89
N ASN A 100 10.07 11.14 10.47
CA ASN A 100 8.92 10.47 9.87
C ASN A 100 8.51 11.24 8.59
N LYS A 101 7.81 10.59 7.66
CA LYS A 101 7.41 11.22 6.39
C LYS A 101 5.93 11.10 6.15
N LEU A 102 5.32 12.20 5.70
CA LEU A 102 3.93 12.27 5.30
C LEU A 102 3.81 12.64 3.82
N PHE A 103 3.13 11.78 3.07
CA PHE A 103 2.92 11.92 1.63
C PHE A 103 1.43 12.06 1.34
N LEU A 104 1.06 13.20 0.76
CA LEU A 104 -0.29 13.50 0.30
C LEU A 104 -0.49 12.95 -1.12
N ASN A 105 -1.53 12.18 -1.34
CA ASN A 105 -1.88 11.65 -2.65
C ASN A 105 -2.51 12.74 -3.51
N LYS A 106 -1.97 12.95 -4.72
CA LYS A 106 -2.43 13.93 -5.70
C LYS A 106 -3.26 13.29 -6.83
N GLY A 107 -3.54 12.00 -6.70
CA GLY A 107 -4.16 11.17 -7.74
C GLY A 107 -3.14 10.64 -8.73
N ASN A 108 -3.55 9.67 -9.56
CA ASN A 108 -2.71 9.06 -10.59
C ASN A 108 -1.35 8.53 -10.07
N TRP A 109 -1.34 8.00 -8.85
CA TRP A 109 -0.15 7.51 -8.16
C TRP A 109 0.95 8.56 -7.95
N GLN A 110 0.60 9.85 -7.98
CA GLN A 110 1.51 10.95 -7.67
C GLN A 110 1.33 11.37 -6.22
N PHE A 111 2.43 11.52 -5.49
CA PHE A 111 2.47 11.85 -4.08
C PHE A 111 3.37 13.05 -3.83
N GLU A 112 2.94 13.93 -2.93
CA GLU A 112 3.66 15.13 -2.50
C GLU A 112 4.15 14.93 -1.05
N ASP A 113 5.46 15.08 -0.81
CA ASP A 113 6.01 15.11 0.56
C ASP A 113 5.59 16.42 1.25
N ILE A 114 4.67 16.31 2.20
CA ILE A 114 4.16 17.45 2.97
C ILE A 114 4.69 17.46 4.42
N SER A 115 5.69 16.63 4.74
CA SER A 115 6.14 16.39 6.12
C SER A 115 6.48 17.67 6.88
N GLU A 116 7.31 18.54 6.29
CA GLU A 116 7.71 19.83 6.89
C GLU A 116 6.49 20.73 7.14
N LYS A 117 5.60 20.87 6.15
CA LYS A 117 4.39 21.70 6.23
C LYS A 117 3.40 21.16 7.28
N ALA A 118 3.32 19.85 7.43
CA ALA A 118 2.45 19.16 8.38
C ALA A 118 3.03 19.10 9.81
N GLY A 119 4.29 19.51 10.02
CA GLY A 119 4.94 19.53 11.32
C GLY A 119 5.80 18.31 11.65
N PHE A 120 5.99 17.39 10.70
CA PHE A 120 6.81 16.17 10.84
C PHE A 120 8.27 16.40 10.40
N GLY A 121 8.88 17.46 10.90
CA GLY A 121 10.29 17.76 10.67
C GLY A 121 11.24 16.78 11.39
N ASN A 122 12.44 17.25 11.73
CA ASN A 122 13.40 16.45 12.47
C ASN A 122 12.88 16.06 13.86
N LYS A 123 13.18 14.81 14.25
CA LYS A 123 12.85 14.26 15.57
C LYS A 123 14.02 13.48 16.15
N ALA A 124 14.00 13.27 17.46
CA ALA A 124 15.00 12.48 18.17
C ALA A 124 14.52 11.06 18.52
N GLN A 125 13.20 10.85 18.52
CA GLN A 125 12.55 9.59 18.89
C GLN A 125 12.85 8.48 17.88
N TRP A 126 12.86 7.24 18.37
CA TRP A 126 12.95 6.04 17.55
C TRP A 126 11.55 5.49 17.30
N SER A 127 10.93 5.92 16.20
CA SER A 127 9.60 5.47 15.83
C SER A 127 9.64 4.02 15.38
N THR A 128 8.66 3.23 15.81
CA THR A 128 8.58 1.80 15.54
C THR A 128 7.32 1.41 14.78
N GLY A 129 6.21 2.09 15.03
CA GLY A 129 4.92 1.76 14.46
C GLY A 129 4.04 2.99 14.34
N VAL A 130 3.00 2.88 13.51
CA VAL A 130 2.03 3.95 13.29
C VAL A 130 0.64 3.38 13.05
N VAL A 131 -0.37 4.10 13.52
CA VAL A 131 -1.79 3.88 13.21
C VAL A 131 -2.41 5.23 12.84
N MET A 132 -3.31 5.22 11.86
CA MET A 132 -4.23 6.32 11.62
C MET A 132 -5.59 5.97 12.21
N VAL A 133 -6.18 6.89 12.96
CA VAL A 133 -7.44 6.68 13.69
C VAL A 133 -8.09 8.03 13.94
N ASP A 134 -9.42 8.13 13.82
CA ASP A 134 -10.18 9.30 14.25
C ASP A 134 -10.49 9.13 15.75
N ILE A 135 -9.59 9.62 16.61
CA ILE A 135 -9.67 9.32 18.06
C ILE A 135 -10.62 10.24 18.80
N ASN A 136 -10.90 11.41 18.22
CA ASN A 136 -11.75 12.45 18.80
C ASN A 136 -13.13 12.53 18.12
N ASN A 137 -13.39 11.65 17.13
CA ASN A 137 -14.62 11.55 16.36
C ASN A 137 -15.00 12.87 15.66
N ASP A 138 -14.00 13.57 15.12
CA ASP A 138 -14.19 14.83 14.38
C ASP A 138 -14.28 14.64 12.85
N GLY A 139 -14.12 13.40 12.39
CA GLY A 139 -14.18 13.01 10.99
C GLY A 139 -12.86 13.15 10.25
N PHE A 140 -11.75 13.49 10.92
CA PHE A 140 -10.41 13.50 10.35
C PHE A 140 -9.53 12.46 11.02
N LEU A 141 -8.74 11.73 10.22
CA LEU A 141 -7.79 10.77 10.77
C LEU A 141 -6.65 11.51 11.49
N ASP A 142 -6.42 11.13 12.75
CA ASP A 142 -5.26 11.45 13.56
C ASP A 142 -4.16 10.41 13.37
N ILE A 143 -2.95 10.70 13.84
CA ILE A 143 -1.79 9.81 13.68
C ILE A 143 -1.22 9.45 15.05
N TYR A 144 -1.30 8.17 15.41
CA TYR A 144 -0.63 7.63 16.59
C TYR A 144 0.71 7.00 16.21
N VAL A 145 1.81 7.46 16.82
CA VAL A 145 3.16 6.95 16.59
C VAL A 145 3.69 6.26 17.84
N SER A 146 4.04 4.98 17.68
CA SER A 146 4.73 4.20 18.69
C SER A 146 6.22 4.51 18.67
N ASN A 147 6.82 4.65 19.85
CA ASN A 147 8.24 4.88 20.02
C ASN A 147 8.88 3.79 20.90
N ALA A 148 10.10 3.39 20.54
CA ALA A 148 10.91 2.47 21.35
C ALA A 148 12.42 2.74 21.11
N GLY A 149 13.19 1.71 20.75
CA GLY A 149 14.63 1.84 20.50
C GLY A 149 15.48 1.76 21.77
N ASN A 150 16.80 1.79 21.62
CA ASN A 150 17.73 1.88 22.75
C ASN A 150 17.82 3.32 23.31
N MET A 151 16.67 3.95 23.51
CA MET A 151 16.55 5.29 24.05
C MET A 151 16.53 5.18 25.57
N THR A 152 17.61 5.56 26.26
CA THR A 152 17.67 5.49 27.73
C THR A 152 16.86 6.60 28.39
N THR A 153 16.67 7.74 27.71
CA THR A 153 15.83 8.86 28.16
C THR A 153 14.35 8.54 27.97
N PRO A 154 13.52 8.46 29.05
CA PRO A 154 12.10 8.10 28.93
C PRO A 154 11.29 9.03 28.03
N ALA A 155 11.56 10.34 28.04
CA ALA A 155 10.89 11.30 27.17
C ALA A 155 11.04 11.00 25.66
N LEU A 156 12.10 10.30 25.25
CA LEU A 156 12.32 9.90 23.86
C LEU A 156 11.60 8.60 23.47
N ARG A 157 11.00 7.91 24.44
CA ARG A 157 10.21 6.69 24.25
C ARG A 157 8.71 6.93 24.33
N ARG A 158 8.28 8.12 24.75
CA ARG A 158 6.86 8.46 24.81
C ARG A 158 6.23 8.30 23.45
N ASN A 159 5.14 7.55 23.38
CA ASN A 159 4.31 7.51 22.19
C ASN A 159 3.69 8.90 21.94
N GLN A 160 3.34 9.16 20.68
CA GLN A 160 2.84 10.45 20.24
C GLN A 160 1.49 10.29 19.57
N LEU A 161 0.60 11.25 19.76
CA LEU A 161 -0.73 11.28 19.16
C LEU A 161 -0.90 12.64 18.51
N PHE A 162 -0.83 12.67 17.20
CA PHE A 162 -0.89 13.87 16.40
C PHE A 162 -2.33 14.11 15.97
N ILE A 163 -3.01 15.05 16.64
CA ILE A 163 -4.38 15.44 16.31
C ILE A 163 -4.39 16.28 15.03
N ASN A 164 -5.21 15.89 14.06
CA ASN A 164 -5.39 16.58 12.78
C ASN A 164 -6.33 17.77 12.94
N ASN A 165 -5.97 18.93 12.39
CA ASN A 165 -6.81 20.13 12.44
C ASN A 165 -7.77 20.28 11.23
N GLY A 166 -7.91 19.22 10.42
CA GLY A 166 -8.69 19.20 9.18
C GLY A 166 -8.07 19.97 8.01
N LYS A 167 -6.84 20.47 8.17
CA LYS A 167 -6.09 21.23 7.15
C LYS A 167 -4.68 20.67 6.94
N LEU A 168 -4.49 19.38 7.26
CA LEU A 168 -3.21 18.68 7.19
C LEU A 168 -2.13 19.31 8.10
N GLY A 169 -2.56 19.95 9.19
CA GLY A 169 -1.68 20.39 10.28
C GLY A 169 -1.95 19.55 11.52
N PHE A 170 -0.88 19.18 12.21
CA PHE A 170 -0.95 18.19 13.29
C PHE A 170 -0.36 18.73 14.59
N SER A 171 -0.93 18.32 15.73
CA SER A 171 -0.45 18.71 17.07
C SER A 171 -0.35 17.52 18.01
N ASP A 172 0.83 17.31 18.59
CA ASP A 172 1.04 16.23 19.56
C ASP A 172 0.24 16.49 20.85
N SER A 173 -0.71 15.58 21.13
CA SER A 173 -1.65 15.64 22.23
C SER A 173 -1.63 14.37 23.08
N ALA A 174 -0.65 13.48 22.91
CA ALA A 174 -0.62 12.18 23.59
C ALA A 174 -0.83 12.27 25.11
N ALA A 175 -0.15 13.21 25.76
CA ALA A 175 -0.25 13.41 27.21
C ALA A 175 -1.65 13.85 27.66
N ALA A 176 -2.36 14.64 26.84
CA ALA A 176 -3.71 15.10 27.14
C ALA A 176 -4.73 13.96 27.09
N TYR A 177 -4.47 12.95 26.26
CA TYR A 177 -5.28 11.73 26.13
C TYR A 177 -4.78 10.57 27.01
N GLY A 178 -3.71 10.76 27.79
CA GLY A 178 -3.12 9.68 28.60
C GLY A 178 -2.42 8.59 27.77
N LEU A 179 -2.05 8.88 26.53
CA LEU A 179 -1.49 7.94 25.57
C LEU A 179 0.02 8.11 25.35
N ASP A 180 0.70 8.94 26.16
CA ASP A 180 2.15 9.21 26.08
C ASP A 180 3.02 8.20 26.84
N ASN A 181 2.61 6.92 26.86
CA ASN A 181 3.33 5.84 27.51
C ASN A 181 4.81 5.82 27.09
N ASP A 182 5.73 5.77 28.05
CA ASP A 182 7.19 5.84 27.87
C ASP A 182 7.90 4.47 27.86
N GLY A 183 7.11 3.41 27.73
CA GLY A 183 7.55 2.03 27.53
C GLY A 183 8.16 1.79 26.15
N TYR A 184 8.41 0.53 25.84
CA TYR A 184 8.96 0.13 24.54
C TYR A 184 7.82 -0.38 23.64
N THR A 185 7.19 0.52 22.91
CA THR A 185 6.02 0.19 22.08
C THR A 185 6.48 -0.14 20.65
N THR A 186 6.02 -1.24 20.07
CA THR A 186 6.32 -1.58 18.66
C THR A 186 5.22 -1.12 17.70
N GLN A 187 3.97 -1.28 18.11
CA GLN A 187 2.76 -0.98 17.34
C GLN A 187 1.59 -0.92 18.34
N ALA A 188 0.55 -0.16 18.03
CA ALA A 188 -0.73 -0.18 18.72
C ALA A 188 -1.85 -0.60 17.77
N SER A 189 -3.02 -0.92 18.30
CA SER A 189 -4.25 -1.15 17.53
C SER A 189 -5.38 -0.49 18.30
N PHE A 190 -6.19 0.32 17.60
CA PHE A 190 -7.31 1.02 18.20
C PHE A 190 -8.61 0.34 17.79
N PHE A 191 -9.45 -0.02 18.76
CA PHE A 191 -10.77 -0.60 18.53
C PHE A 191 -11.63 -0.47 19.78
N ASP A 192 -12.94 -0.31 19.61
CA ASP A 192 -13.92 -0.27 20.69
C ASP A 192 -14.12 -1.70 21.23
N TYR A 193 -13.42 -2.06 22.32
CA TYR A 193 -13.42 -3.41 22.87
C TYR A 193 -14.66 -3.69 23.72
N ASP A 194 -15.11 -2.71 24.50
CA ASP A 194 -16.20 -2.87 25.46
C ASP A 194 -17.57 -2.33 24.98
N LEU A 195 -17.61 -1.78 23.76
CA LEU A 195 -18.79 -1.30 23.04
C LEU A 195 -19.43 -0.06 23.67
N ASP A 196 -18.64 0.80 24.30
CA ASP A 196 -19.12 2.04 24.89
C ASP A 196 -19.06 3.25 23.94
N GLY A 197 -18.43 3.07 22.77
CA GLY A 197 -18.36 4.04 21.68
C GLY A 197 -17.12 4.93 21.71
N ASP A 198 -16.19 4.75 22.66
CA ASP A 198 -14.83 5.24 22.54
C ASP A 198 -13.86 4.13 22.03
N LEU A 199 -12.62 4.50 21.73
CA LEU A 199 -11.63 3.58 21.15
C LEU A 199 -10.58 3.19 22.20
N ASP A 200 -10.42 1.89 22.44
CA ASP A 200 -9.37 1.32 23.29
C ASP A 200 -8.07 1.05 22.52
N CYS A 201 -6.94 0.98 23.24
CA CYS A 201 -5.64 0.60 22.66
C CYS A 201 -4.68 -0.11 23.63
#